data_AF-A0A2P2I0F0-F1
#
_entry.id   AF-A0A2P2I0F0-F1
#
_cell.length_a   1.000
_cell.length_b   1.000
_cell.length_c   1.000
_cell.angle_alpha   90.00
_cell.angle_beta   90.00
_cell.angle_gamma   90.00
#
_symmetry.space_group_name_H-M   'P 1'
#
loop_
_entity.id
_entity.type
_entity.pdbx_description
1 polymer ?
#
loop_
_entity_poly.entity_id
_entity_poly.type
_entity_poly.pdbx_seq_one_letter_code
_entity_poly.pdbx_strand_id
1 'polypeptide(L)'
;MASRLPAISSFYNYSRLVNNSTNYAKRMKRLSNNILTEVVRPMDYNSASIVQRVLQKPIDTQPDIVNYYDYIRHPETDKLMSVLRYHGLFRDEHADFNEEMERLREMRGKGRKRFFVRHAEKKKK
;
A
#
# COMPACT_ATOMS: atom_id res chain seq x y z
N MET A 1 -34.51 2.89 5.52
CA MET A 1 -34.90 2.63 4.12
C MET A 1 -35.42 1.20 4.02
N ALA A 2 -36.74 1.00 4.10
CA ALA A 2 -37.33 -0.34 4.00
C ALA A 2 -37.29 -0.79 2.53
N SER A 3 -36.52 -1.83 2.23
CA SER A 3 -36.47 -2.43 0.89
C SER A 3 -37.84 -2.98 0.53
N ARG A 4 -38.47 -2.44 -0.52
CA ARG A 4 -39.67 -3.03 -1.14
C ARG A 4 -39.26 -4.36 -1.76
N LEU A 5 -39.64 -5.47 -1.14
CA LEU A 5 -39.32 -6.80 -1.65
C LEU A 5 -40.21 -7.14 -2.86
N PRO A 6 -39.68 -7.79 -3.91
CA PRO A 6 -40.40 -8.09 -5.14
C PRO A 6 -41.39 -9.27 -4.98
N ALA A 7 -42.25 -9.45 -5.99
CA ALA A 7 -43.29 -10.49 -6.07
C ALA A 7 -42.76 -11.91 -5.82
N ILE A 8 -43.68 -12.79 -5.39
CA ILE A 8 -43.46 -14.19 -4.97
C ILE A 8 -42.57 -14.92 -5.99
N SER A 9 -41.28 -15.02 -5.67
CA SER A 9 -40.26 -15.73 -6.42
C SER A 9 -39.60 -16.76 -5.51
N SER A 10 -38.96 -17.78 -6.10
CA SER A 10 -38.23 -18.80 -5.35
C SER A 10 -37.16 -18.17 -4.43
N PHE A 11 -36.46 -17.13 -4.91
CA PHE A 11 -35.50 -16.37 -4.13
C PHE A 11 -36.14 -15.60 -2.95
N TYR A 12 -37.31 -15.00 -3.16
CA TYR A 12 -38.06 -14.32 -2.08
C TYR A 12 -38.48 -15.30 -0.98
N ASN A 13 -38.94 -16.49 -1.36
CA ASN A 13 -39.31 -17.53 -0.39
C ASN A 13 -38.08 -18.00 0.40
N TYR A 14 -36.92 -18.14 -0.26
CA TYR A 14 -35.67 -18.49 0.40
C TYR A 14 -35.20 -17.40 1.38
N SER A 15 -35.18 -16.12 0.98
CA SER A 15 -34.73 -15.04 1.86
C SER A 15 -35.63 -14.88 3.10
N ARG A 16 -36.95 -15.07 2.93
CA ARG A 16 -37.90 -15.12 4.06
C ARG A 16 -37.63 -16.31 4.98
N LEU A 17 -37.35 -17.48 4.43
CA LEU A 17 -37.00 -18.68 5.20
C LEU A 17 -35.69 -18.50 5.98
N VAL A 18 -34.65 -17.90 5.39
CA VAL A 18 -33.36 -17.66 6.07
C VAL A 18 -33.51 -16.72 7.28
N ASN A 19 -34.43 -15.76 7.21
CA ASN A 19 -34.70 -14.80 8.29
C ASN A 19 -35.67 -15.32 9.35
N ASN A 20 -36.38 -16.44 9.10
CA ASN A 20 -37.29 -17.05 10.06
C ASN A 20 -36.54 -17.83 11.15
N SER A 21 -37.09 -17.89 12.36
CA SER A 21 -36.49 -18.58 13.52
C SER A 21 -36.86 -20.06 13.64
N THR A 22 -37.58 -20.62 12.66
CA THR A 22 -38.04 -22.02 12.68
C THR A 22 -36.86 -23.00 12.68
N ASN A 23 -37.07 -24.22 13.21
CA ASN A 23 -36.04 -25.26 13.20
C ASN A 23 -35.59 -25.63 11.77
N TYR A 24 -36.51 -25.61 10.80
CA TYR A 24 -36.20 -25.82 9.39
C TYR A 24 -35.27 -24.74 8.84
N ALA A 25 -35.57 -23.46 9.11
CA ALA A 25 -34.73 -22.34 8.69
C ALA A 25 -33.31 -22.44 9.25
N LYS A 26 -33.16 -22.79 10.54
CA LYS A 26 -31.84 -23.01 11.17
C LYS A 26 -31.05 -24.14 10.51
N ARG A 27 -31.71 -25.26 10.15
CA ARG A 27 -31.07 -26.38 9.44
C ARG A 27 -30.67 -25.99 8.02
N MET A 28 -31.53 -25.27 7.31
CA MET A 28 -31.24 -24.78 5.96
C MET A 28 -30.06 -23.81 5.95
N LYS A 29 -29.99 -22.88 6.92
CA LYS A 29 -28.86 -21.97 7.08
C LYS A 29 -27.54 -22.70 7.40
N ARG A 30 -27.57 -23.74 8.23
CA ARG A 30 -26.37 -24.56 8.47
C ARG A 30 -25.93 -25.30 7.21
N LEU A 31 -26.89 -25.85 6.45
CA LEU A 31 -26.61 -26.55 5.20
C LEU A 31 -26.00 -25.61 4.15
N SER A 32 -26.58 -24.42 3.95
CA SER A 32 -26.03 -23.42 3.02
C SER A 32 -24.59 -23.07 3.38
N ASN A 33 -24.32 -22.87 4.67
CA ASN A 33 -22.97 -22.53 5.14
C ASN A 33 -21.98 -23.67 4.93
N ASN A 34 -22.39 -24.94 5.07
CA ASN A 34 -21.55 -26.10 4.73
C ASN A 34 -21.23 -26.16 3.24
N ILE A 35 -22.22 -25.93 2.38
CA ILE A 35 -22.07 -25.98 0.91
C ILE A 35 -21.15 -24.85 0.44
N LEU A 36 -21.32 -23.64 0.98
CA LEU A 36 -20.58 -22.45 0.59
C LEU A 36 -19.30 -22.25 1.41
N THR A 37 -18.94 -23.20 2.28
CA THR A 37 -17.75 -23.14 3.15
C THR A 37 -17.68 -21.89 4.04
N GLU A 38 -18.83 -21.41 4.49
CA GLU A 38 -18.97 -20.32 5.46
C GLU A 38 -18.97 -20.85 6.91
N VAL A 39 -19.09 -19.96 7.90
CA VAL A 39 -19.13 -20.34 9.31
C VAL A 39 -20.44 -21.04 9.67
N VAL A 40 -20.35 -22.28 10.18
CA VAL A 40 -21.53 -23.13 10.49
C VAL A 40 -21.97 -23.03 11.95
N ARG A 41 -21.00 -22.94 12.86
CA ARG A 41 -21.27 -22.88 14.31
C ARG A 41 -21.63 -21.45 14.70
N PRO A 42 -22.59 -21.23 15.61
CA PRO A 42 -22.76 -19.93 16.21
C PRO A 42 -21.45 -19.55 16.90
N MET A 43 -20.97 -18.34 16.64
CA MET A 43 -19.73 -17.83 17.19
C MET A 43 -20.00 -16.59 18.03
N ASP A 44 -19.13 -16.36 19.00
CA ASP A 44 -19.11 -15.10 19.75
C ASP A 44 -18.65 -13.95 18.86
N TYR A 45 -18.96 -12.72 19.30
CA TYR A 45 -18.59 -11.49 18.59
C TYR A 45 -17.08 -11.41 18.30
N ASN A 46 -16.23 -11.79 19.26
CA ASN A 46 -14.77 -11.76 19.11
C ASN A 46 -14.29 -12.69 18.00
N SER A 47 -14.82 -13.91 17.95
CA SER A 47 -14.49 -14.90 16.92
C SER A 47 -14.96 -14.46 15.54
N ALA A 48 -16.13 -13.80 15.45
CA ALA A 48 -16.62 -13.24 14.20
C ALA A 48 -15.71 -12.11 13.66
N SER A 49 -15.19 -11.25 14.54
CA SER A 49 -14.23 -10.19 14.16
C SER A 49 -12.92 -10.76 13.61
N ILE A 50 -12.42 -11.86 14.17
CA ILE A 50 -11.21 -12.53 13.67
C ILE A 50 -11.42 -13.06 12.25
N VAL A 51 -12.55 -13.73 11.99
CA VAL A 51 -12.89 -14.20 10.64
C VAL A 51 -12.92 -13.03 9.66
N GLN A 52 -13.54 -11.91 10.02
CA GLN A 52 -13.54 -10.72 9.17
C GLN A 52 -12.14 -10.17 8.89
N ARG A 53 -11.27 -10.13 9.91
CA ARG A 53 -9.89 -9.66 9.75
C ARG A 53 -9.07 -10.56 8.82
N VAL A 54 -9.27 -11.88 8.89
CA VAL A 54 -8.58 -12.85 8.03
C VAL A 54 -9.11 -12.81 6.59
N LEU A 55 -10.41 -12.55 6.41
CA LEU A 55 -11.00 -12.36 5.08
C LEU A 55 -10.51 -11.06 4.40
N GLN A 56 -10.18 -10.04 5.19
CA GLN A 56 -9.64 -8.78 4.68
C GLN A 56 -8.14 -8.90 4.39
N LYS A 57 -7.67 -8.15 3.39
CA LYS A 57 -6.23 -8.03 3.13
C LYS A 57 -5.56 -7.27 4.28
N PRO A 58 -4.43 -7.77 4.82
CA PRO A 58 -3.65 -7.06 5.82
C PRO A 58 -3.26 -5.67 5.33
N ILE A 59 -3.30 -4.69 6.24
CA ILE A 59 -2.98 -3.28 5.96
C ILE A 59 -1.60 -3.14 5.31
N ASP A 60 -0.62 -3.89 5.82
CA ASP A 60 0.77 -3.88 5.34
C ASP A 60 0.97 -4.49 3.96
N THR A 61 -0.08 -5.07 3.36
CA THR A 61 -0.07 -5.59 1.99
C THR A 61 -0.92 -4.76 1.04
N GLN A 62 -1.64 -3.76 1.56
CA GLN A 62 -2.47 -2.90 0.74
C GLN A 62 -1.56 -1.95 -0.05
N PRO A 63 -1.62 -1.98 -1.40
CA PRO A 63 -0.71 -1.21 -2.24
C PRO A 63 -0.86 0.30 -1.99
N ASP A 64 -2.07 0.76 -1.66
CA ASP A 64 -2.35 2.17 -1.35
C ASP A 64 -1.56 2.67 -0.12
N ILE A 65 -1.21 1.77 0.80
CA ILE A 65 -0.52 2.07 2.05
C ILE A 65 0.98 1.81 1.89
N VAL A 66 1.35 0.65 1.35
CA VAL A 66 2.75 0.26 1.15
C VAL A 66 3.43 1.22 0.17
N ASN A 67 2.77 1.50 -0.94
CA ASN A 67 3.34 2.30 -2.03
C ASN A 67 3.07 3.79 -1.85
N TYR A 68 2.59 4.21 -0.67
CA TYR A 68 2.24 5.60 -0.38
C TYR A 68 3.43 6.55 -0.62
N TYR A 69 4.64 6.13 -0.26
CA TYR A 69 5.87 6.92 -0.43
C TYR A 69 6.77 6.48 -1.58
N ASP A 70 6.41 5.43 -2.32
CA ASP A 70 7.22 4.91 -3.43
C ASP A 70 7.40 5.93 -4.57
N TYR A 71 6.56 6.97 -4.60
CA TYR A 71 6.61 8.06 -5.58
C TYR A 71 7.72 9.11 -5.35
N ILE A 72 8.44 9.10 -4.22
CA ILE A 72 9.35 10.21 -3.87
C ILE A 72 10.76 10.05 -4.45
N ARG A 73 11.25 8.82 -4.63
CA ARG A 73 12.56 8.55 -5.24
C ARG A 73 12.54 7.24 -6.00
N HIS A 74 12.57 7.33 -7.32
CA HIS A 74 12.77 6.19 -8.21
C HIS A 74 14.27 6.07 -8.53
N PRO A 75 15.04 5.23 -7.82
CA PRO A 75 16.48 5.11 -8.06
C PRO A 75 16.78 4.64 -9.50
N GLU A 76 15.84 3.91 -10.10
CA GLU A 76 15.90 3.46 -11.49
C GLU A 76 15.85 4.64 -12.47
N THR A 77 14.94 5.61 -12.26
CA THR A 77 14.85 6.78 -13.13
C THR A 77 16.03 7.70 -12.95
N ASP A 78 16.48 7.95 -11.72
CA ASP A 78 17.66 8.78 -11.45
C ASP A 78 18.89 8.20 -12.15
N LYS A 79 19.06 6.88 -12.06
CA LYS A 79 20.15 6.17 -12.74
C LYS A 79 19.98 6.24 -14.27
N LEU A 80 18.77 6.03 -14.79
CA LEU A 80 18.50 6.12 -16.22
C LEU A 80 18.84 7.52 -16.76
N MET A 81 18.38 8.57 -16.11
CA MET A 81 18.60 9.96 -16.54
C MET A 81 20.09 10.33 -16.48
N SER A 82 20.81 9.89 -15.45
CA SER A 82 22.27 10.08 -15.40
C SER A 82 22.99 9.37 -16.55
N VAL A 83 22.63 8.12 -16.86
CA VAL A 83 23.17 7.36 -18.01
C VAL A 83 22.88 8.07 -19.33
N LEU A 84 21.65 8.53 -19.54
CA LEU A 84 21.27 9.28 -20.74
C LEU A 84 22.08 10.58 -20.88
N ARG A 85 22.35 11.28 -19.77
CA ARG A 85 23.22 12.46 -19.75
C ARG A 85 24.65 12.12 -20.14
N TYR A 86 25.22 11.03 -19.61
CA TYR A 86 26.58 10.58 -19.98
C TYR A 86 26.69 10.23 -21.46
N HIS A 87 25.63 9.68 -22.06
CA HIS A 87 25.58 9.40 -23.50
C HIS A 87 25.27 10.63 -24.36
N GLY A 88 24.97 11.79 -23.77
CA GLY A 88 24.61 13.01 -24.50
C GLY A 88 23.20 12.98 -25.11
N LEU A 89 22.37 12.01 -24.72
CA LEU A 89 20.98 11.85 -25.20
C LEU A 89 20.01 12.73 -24.40
N PHE A 90 20.38 13.10 -23.17
CA PHE A 90 19.59 13.93 -22.28
C PHE A 90 20.43 15.09 -21.74
N ARG A 91 19.82 16.27 -21.60
CA ARG A 91 20.46 17.45 -21.00
C ARG A 91 19.77 17.79 -19.69
N ASP A 92 20.52 17.72 -18.59
CA ASP A 92 20.05 18.07 -17.25
C ASP A 92 20.61 19.44 -16.84
N GLU A 93 19.81 20.49 -17.02
CA GLU A 93 20.20 21.87 -16.71
C GLU A 93 20.49 22.07 -15.21
N HIS A 94 19.80 21.34 -14.34
CA HIS A 94 19.99 21.45 -12.89
C HIS A 94 21.31 20.82 -12.48
N ALA A 95 21.68 19.67 -13.05
CA ALA A 95 23.00 19.07 -12.83
C ALA A 95 24.12 19.95 -13.40
N ASP A 96 23.95 20.49 -14.61
CA ASP A 96 24.93 21.39 -15.24
C ASP A 96 25.21 22.63 -14.36
N PHE A 97 24.15 23.24 -13.80
CA PHE A 97 24.30 24.39 -12.89
C PHE A 97 25.06 24.02 -11.61
N ASN A 98 24.74 22.87 -11.00
CA ASN A 98 25.40 22.42 -9.79
C ASN A 98 26.89 22.17 -10.00
N GLU A 99 27.26 21.59 -11.15
CA GLU A 99 28.65 21.33 -11.52
C GLU A 99 29.45 22.62 -11.73
N GLU A 100 28.90 23.62 -12.43
CA GLU A 100 29.59 24.91 -12.58
C GLU A 100 29.74 25.63 -11.24
N MET A 101 28.72 25.55 -10.37
CA MET A 101 28.81 26.11 -9.03
C MET A 101 29.84 25.39 -8.16
N GLU A 102 29.99 24.08 -8.30
CA GLU A 102 31.03 23.31 -7.62
C GLU A 102 32.43 23.67 -8.16
N ARG A 103 32.60 23.78 -9.48
CA ARG A 103 33.83 24.25 -10.12
C ARG A 103 34.27 25.61 -9.59
N LEU A 104 33.35 26.57 -9.50
CA LEU A 104 33.65 27.90 -8.95
C LEU A 104 33.99 27.86 -7.46
N ARG A 105 33.39 26.96 -6.67
CA ARG A 105 33.73 26.78 -5.25
C ARG A 105 35.13 26.22 -5.09
N GLU A 106 35.54 25.27 -5.93
CA GLU A 106 36.89 24.72 -5.94
C GLU A 106 37.94 25.78 -6.26
N MET A 107 37.69 26.60 -7.29
CA MET A 107 38.57 27.73 -7.65
C MET A 107 38.70 28.76 -6.51
N ARG A 108 37.65 28.92 -5.68
CA ARG A 108 37.67 29.78 -4.48
C ARG A 108 38.33 29.12 -3.27
N GLY A 109 38.85 27.89 -3.39
CA GLY A 109 39.39 27.11 -2.27
C GLY A 109 38.33 26.64 -1.27
N LYS A 110 37.04 26.79 -1.60
CA LYS A 110 35.88 26.32 -0.82
C LYS A 110 35.35 24.98 -1.32
N GLY A 111 36.18 24.25 -2.07
CA GLY A 111 35.87 22.94 -2.61
C GLY A 111 35.56 21.92 -1.51
N ARG A 112 34.98 20.79 -1.92
CA ARG A 112 34.55 19.74 -1.01
C ARG A 112 35.78 19.07 -0.37
N LYS A 113 36.06 19.42 0.89
CA LYS A 113 37.14 18.77 1.65
C LYS A 113 36.73 17.36 2.08
N ARG A 114 37.68 16.41 2.04
CA ARG A 114 37.49 15.05 2.58
C ARG A 114 37.09 15.13 4.05
N PHE A 115 36.19 14.24 4.48
CA PHE A 115 35.63 14.24 5.84
C PHE A 115 36.72 14.29 6.92
N PHE A 116 37.70 13.38 6.87
CA PHE A 116 38.80 13.32 7.84
C PHE A 116 39.65 14.60 7.88
N VAL A 117 39.91 15.23 6.74
CA VAL A 117 40.68 16.47 6.65
C VAL A 117 39.93 17.63 7.31
N ARG A 118 38.60 17.72 7.10
CA ARG A 118 37.75 18.73 7.75
C ARG A 118 37.75 18.60 9.27
N HIS A 119 37.69 17.36 9.77
CA HIS A 119 37.67 17.09 11.21
C HIS A 119 39.04 17.32 11.87
N ALA A 120 40.14 17.01 11.18
CA ALA A 120 41.49 17.27 11.67
C ALA A 120 41.79 18.77 11.77
N GLU A 121 41.38 19.58 10.79
CA GLU A 121 41.53 21.04 10.83
C GLU A 121 40.70 21.69 11.95
N LYS A 122 39.49 21.16 12.23
CA LYS A 122 38.65 21.64 13.34
C LYS A 122 39.23 21.35 14.72
N LYS A 123 39.92 20.21 14.90
CA LYS A 123 40.57 19.86 16.18
C LYS A 123 41.86 20.63 16.46
N LYS A 124 42.48 21.21 15.43
CA LYS A 124 43.71 22.01 15.54
C LYS A 124 43.46 23.49 15.87
N LYS A 125 42.21 23.94 15.78
CA LYS A 125 41.76 25.25 16.26
C LYS A 125 41.23 25.13 17.67
#